data_AF-A0A257M9C1-F1
#
_entry.id   AF-A0A257M9C1-F1
#
_cell.length_a   1.000
_cell.length_b   1.000
_cell.length_c   1.000
_cell.angle_alpha   90.00
_cell.angle_beta   90.00
_cell.angle_gamma   90.00
#
_symmetry.space_group_name_H-M   'P 1'
#
loop_
_entity.id
_entity.type
_entity.pdbx_description
1 polymer ?
#
loop_
_entity_poly.entity_id
_entity_poly.type
_entity_poly.pdbx_seq_one_letter_code
_entity_poly.pdbx_strand_id
1 'polypeptide(L)' 'GIATLPANLKEALDCLEADKVIREALGEHVYENIMRLGLLEWEAYNTFVHPWEIERYINQF' A
#
# COMPACT_ATOMS: atom_id res chain seq x y z
N GLY A 1 -3.34 24.84 0.89
CA GLY A 1 -3.99 23.85 1.77
C GLY A 1 -2.95 22.84 2.20
N ILE A 2 -3.05 22.30 3.41
CA ILE A 2 -2.14 21.25 3.89
C ILE A 2 -2.54 19.96 3.20
N ALA A 3 -1.66 19.39 2.38
CA ALA A 3 -1.88 18.08 1.79
C ALA A 3 -1.76 17.01 2.89
N THR A 4 -2.72 16.09 2.92
CA THR A 4 -2.70 14.96 3.85
C THR A 4 -1.81 13.86 3.29
N LEU A 5 -1.11 13.14 4.18
CA LEU A 5 -0.35 11.96 3.81
C LEU A 5 -1.30 10.85 3.30
N PRO A 6 -0.79 9.95 2.44
CA PRO A 6 -1.55 8.78 2.01
C PRO A 6 -2.04 7.96 3.21
N ALA A 7 -3.29 7.51 3.16
CA ALA A 7 -3.95 6.83 4.28
C ALA A 7 -3.60 5.35 4.39
N ASN A 8 -3.04 4.77 3.33
CA ASN A 8 -2.71 3.35 3.24
C ASN A 8 -1.50 3.13 2.33
N LEU A 9 -1.02 1.87 2.31
CA LEU A 9 0.15 1.48 1.55
C LEU A 9 -0.04 1.69 0.04
N LYS A 10 -1.23 1.41 -0.51
CA LYS A 10 -1.49 1.57 -1.95
C LYS A 10 -1.35 3.02 -2.38
N GLU A 11 -1.96 3.95 -1.66
CA GLU A 11 -1.84 5.39 -1.92
C GLU A 11 -0.39 5.86 -1.78
N ALA A 12 0.37 5.32 -0.83
CA ALA A 12 1.78 5.66 -0.66
C ALA A 12 2.64 5.19 -1.84
N LEU A 13 2.38 3.99 -2.37
CA LEU A 13 3.04 3.48 -3.57
C LEU A 13 2.67 4.31 -4.80
N ASP A 14 1.42 4.77 -4.91
CA ASP A 14 0.98 5.65 -6.01
C ASP A 14 1.67 7.02 -5.96
N CYS A 15 1.81 7.58 -4.75
CA CYS A 15 2.59 8.80 -4.56
C CYS A 15 4.08 8.59 -4.91
N LEU A 16 4.66 7.45 -4.53
CA LEU A 16 6.04 7.10 -4.85
C LEU A 16 6.26 6.94 -6.37
N GLU A 17 5.33 6.31 -7.07
CA GLU A 17 5.38 6.13 -8.53
C GLU A 17 5.35 7.48 -9.28
N ALA A 18 4.57 8.44 -8.75
CA ALA A 18 4.42 9.78 -9.34
C ALA A 18 5.61 10.71 -9.09
N ASP A 19 6.39 10.50 -8.02
CA ASP A 19 7.52 11.37 -7.65
C ASP A 19 8.84 10.95 -8.33
N LYS A 20 9.16 11.64 -9.43
CA LYS A 20 10.40 11.39 -10.19
C LYS A 20 11.68 11.63 -9.39
N VAL A 21 11.69 12.62 -8.50
CA VAL A 21 12.90 12.98 -7.74
C VAL A 21 13.25 11.86 -6.76
N ILE A 22 12.23 11.33 -6.07
CA ILE A 22 12.42 10.20 -5.15
C ILE A 22 12.81 8.94 -5.93
N ARG A 23 12.17 8.67 -7.07
CA ARG A 23 12.51 7.51 -7.93
C ARG A 23 13.95 7.54 -8.40
N GLU A 24 14.41 8.69 -8.90
CA GLU A 24 15.80 8.87 -9.34
C GLU A 24 16.79 8.73 -8.18
N ALA A 25 16.45 9.25 -6.99
CA ALA A 25 17.29 9.14 -5.80
C ALA A 25 17.43 7.70 -5.29
N LEU A 26 16.38 6.89 -5.42
CA LEU A 26 16.39 5.46 -5.05
C LEU A 26 17.14 4.62 -6.09
N GLY A 27 17.07 5.00 -7.36
CA GLY A 27 17.57 4.22 -8.49
C GLY A 27 16.66 3.04 -8.84
N GLU A 28 16.76 2.58 -10.10
CA GLU A 28 15.82 1.64 -10.70
C GLU A 28 15.64 0.35 -9.88
N HIS A 29 16.76 -0.33 -9.56
CA HIS A 29 16.71 -1.62 -8.87
C HIS A 29 16.03 -1.56 -7.49
N VAL A 30 16.24 -0.48 -6.74
CA VAL A 30 15.64 -0.31 -5.42
C VAL A 30 14.16 0.05 -5.56
N TYR A 31 13.85 1.00 -6.44
CA TYR A 31 12.48 1.40 -6.73
C TYR A 31 11.60 0.21 -7.18
N GLU A 32 12.06 -0.56 -8.16
CA GLU A 32 11.32 -1.73 -8.68
C GLU A 32 11.04 -2.76 -7.58
N ASN A 33 12.01 -3.03 -6.69
CA ASN A 33 11.82 -3.96 -5.60
C ASN A 33 10.85 -3.44 -4.54
N ILE A 34 10.90 -2.15 -4.21
CA ILE A 34 9.94 -1.52 -3.29
C ILE A 34 8.53 -1.63 -3.86
N MET A 35 8.33 -1.27 -5.13
CA MET A 35 7.02 -1.35 -5.77
C MET A 35 6.51 -2.79 -5.81
N ARG A 36 7.36 -3.74 -6.22
CA ARG A 36 6.98 -5.16 -6.30
C ARG A 36 6.60 -5.73 -4.94
N LEU A 37 7.41 -5.51 -3.92
CA LEU A 37 7.14 -6.04 -2.57
C LEU A 37 5.94 -5.35 -1.94
N GLY A 38 5.83 -4.03 -2.07
CA GLY A 38 4.70 -3.28 -1.53
C GLY A 38 3.36 -3.67 -2.15
N LEU A 39 3.32 -3.93 -3.47
CA LEU A 39 2.11 -4.40 -4.12
C LEU A 39 1.72 -5.82 -3.68
N LEU A 40 2.70 -6.73 -3.56
CA LEU A 40 2.43 -8.09 -3.05
C LEU A 40 1.90 -8.07 -1.62
N GLU A 41 2.46 -7.22 -0.76
CA GLU A 41 1.99 -7.05 0.61
C GLU A 41 0.56 -6.49 0.65
N TRP A 42 0.26 -5.50 -0.20
CA TRP A 42 -1.07 -4.93 -0.33
C TRP A 42 -2.10 -5.98 -0.77
N GLU A 43 -1.77 -6.79 -1.77
CA GLU A 43 -2.65 -7.87 -2.24
C GLU A 43 -2.88 -8.92 -1.15
N ALA A 44 -1.82 -9.33 -0.44
CA ALA A 44 -1.92 -10.29 0.65
C ALA A 44 -2.82 -9.78 1.79
N TYR A 45 -2.69 -8.50 2.16
CA TYR A 45 -3.49 -7.88 3.21
C TYR A 45 -4.98 -7.80 2.85
N ASN A 46 -5.31 -7.42 1.62
CA ASN A 46 -6.71 -7.24 1.19
C ASN A 46 -7.44 -8.55 0.90
N THR A 47 -6.72 -9.62 0.61
CA THR A 47 -7.31 -10.95 0.38
C THR A 47 -7.42 -11.76 1.67
N PHE A 48 -6.80 -11.31 2.75
CA PHE A 48 -6.87 -11.95 4.06
C PHE A 48 -8.14 -11.55 4.81
N VAL A 49 -8.90 -12.55 5.27
CA VAL A 49 -10.06 -12.32 6.15
C VAL A 49 -9.56 -12.16 7.58
N HIS A 50 -9.66 -10.94 8.10
CA HIS A 50 -9.17 -10.61 9.44
C HIS A 50 -10.15 -11.11 10.51
N PRO A 51 -9.66 -11.55 11.69
CA PRO A 51 -10.54 -11.93 12.81
C PRO A 51 -11.58 -10.86 13.17
N TRP A 52 -11.20 -9.59 13.06
CA TRP A 52 -12.11 -8.45 13.25
C TRP A 52 -13.32 -8.49 12.30
N GLU A 53 -13.13 -8.90 11.04
CA GLU A 53 -14.22 -9.02 10.07
C GLU A 53 -15.15 -10.17 10.45
N ILE A 54 -14.58 -11.28 10.92
CA ILE A 54 -15.34 -12.42 11.42
C ILE A 54 -16.20 -11.99 12.61
N GLU A 55 -15.58 -11.43 13.66
CA GLU A 55 -16.28 -10.99 14.87
C GLU A 55 -17.42 -10.00 14.56
N ARG A 56 -17.19 -9.10 13.60
CA ARG A 56 -18.15 -8.05 13.25
C ARG A 56 -19.30 -8.57 12.41
N TYR A 57 -19.04 -9.43 11.43
CA TYR A 57 -20.04 -9.78 10.42
C TYR A 57 -20.64 -11.19 10.58
N ILE A 58 -19.96 -12.14 11.24
CA ILE A 58 -20.45 -13.53 11.31
C ILE A 58 -21.74 -13.70 12.10
N ASN A 59 -22.03 -12.79 13.04
CA ASN A 59 -23.26 -12.80 13.84
C ASN A 59 -24.31 -11.79 13.34
N GLN A 60 -24.00 -11.02 12.29
CA GLN A 60 -24.92 -10.05 11.68
C GLN A 60 -25.72 -10.65 10.50
N PHE A 61 -25.39 -11.89 10.12
CA PHE A 61 -26.11 -12.71 9.14
C PHE A 61 -26.53 -14.04 9.78
#